data_AF-A0A962ICS2-F1
#
_entry.id   AF-A0A962ICS2-F1
#
_cell.length_a   1.000
_cell.length_b   1.000
_cell.length_c   1.000
_cell.angle_alpha   90.00
_cell.angle_beta   90.00
_cell.angle_gamma   90.00
#
_symmetry.space_group_name_H-M   'P 1'
#
loop_
_entity.id
_entity.type
_entity.pdbx_description
1 polymer ?
#
loop_
_entity_poly.entity_id
_entity_poly.type
_entity_poly.pdbx_seq_one_letter_code
_entity_poly.pdbx_strand_id
1 'polypeptide(L)'
;ESLWQLLGAVRLLRQRYGKVVVNMGEPIELDPLIATHAGGPLPGPLASDDKPAWFNGLVDDLANRIQQQVNCAAHVNAVNLVALAVLGTPKHAISEPDLQRFLQLAQALLVDLPYADRVTTTELSPAESIDYVQGMDWIRRVNHPLGDVLQTRDGEASVLLSYFRNNVLHLFAVVSWLACCFLGNRRLSINGVVKMGRLVYPFLQRELFLPWSNEDFGERIRQTADWMVERELLSRSSDGVFLLRPKEGSDAGFQLRLFAHSLLQTFQRYFITVSVLTRNGSGSLSASQLEQLCHLTAQRMALLQELSGPEFFDRGLFRTFIQTLRELGVVWPDPDNKLCFGAELEGAADSARIVLGREMRQGIMQLAPEALAALPPASE
;
A
#
# COMPACT_ATOMS: atom_id res chain seq x y z
N GLU A 1 22.06 44.16 1.38
CA GLU A 1 21.00 43.26 1.87
C GLU A 1 19.86 44.12 2.39
N SER A 2 18.63 43.93 1.93
CA SER A 2 17.53 44.86 2.20
C SER A 2 16.69 44.39 3.39
N LEU A 3 16.16 45.33 4.18
CA LEU A 3 15.20 45.08 5.27
C LEU A 3 13.98 44.25 4.83
N TRP A 4 13.66 44.27 3.53
CA TRP A 4 12.61 43.46 2.92
C TRP A 4 12.95 41.96 2.84
N GLN A 5 14.22 41.60 2.67
CA GLN A 5 14.68 40.20 2.74
C GLN A 5 14.61 39.67 4.18
N LEU A 6 14.86 40.52 5.18
CA LEU A 6 14.70 40.19 6.62
C LEU A 6 13.23 39.95 6.99
N LEU A 7 12.28 40.73 6.47
CA LEU A 7 10.84 40.49 6.67
C LEU A 7 10.36 39.19 6.00
N GLY A 8 10.90 38.85 4.83
CA GLY A 8 10.68 37.54 4.19
C GLY A 8 11.28 36.38 5.00
N ALA A 9 12.46 36.57 5.59
CA ALA A 9 13.10 35.59 6.47
C ALA A 9 12.29 35.33 7.75
N VAL A 10 11.63 36.34 8.33
CA VAL A 10 10.72 36.15 9.47
C VAL A 10 9.48 35.32 9.09
N ARG A 11 8.99 35.43 7.84
CA ARG A 11 7.91 34.59 7.33
C ARG A 11 8.37 33.14 7.08
N LEU A 12 9.59 32.94 6.60
CA LEU A 12 10.23 31.62 6.52
C LEU A 12 10.43 31.01 7.92
N LEU A 13 10.99 31.76 8.88
CA LEU A 13 11.19 31.32 10.27
C LEU A 13 9.87 31.03 11.01
N ARG A 14 8.74 31.59 10.55
CA ARG A 14 7.39 31.26 11.04
C ARG A 14 6.83 29.96 10.47
N GLN A 15 7.39 29.43 9.38
CA GLN A 15 7.00 28.12 8.88
C GLN A 15 7.57 27.05 9.80
N ARG A 16 6.69 26.20 10.35
CA ARG A 16 7.11 25.03 11.11
C ARG A 16 7.66 23.99 10.12
N TYR A 17 8.97 24.01 9.88
CA TYR A 17 9.67 23.04 9.00
C TYR A 17 9.73 21.61 9.56
N GLY A 18 9.12 21.38 10.72
CA GLY A 18 9.12 20.09 11.40
C GLY A 18 10.47 19.73 12.03
N LYS A 19 10.60 18.47 12.45
CA LYS A 19 11.87 17.88 12.92
C LYS A 19 12.33 16.87 11.88
N VAL A 20 13.61 16.87 11.55
CA VAL A 20 14.21 15.88 10.65
C VAL A 20 14.76 14.74 11.49
N VAL A 21 14.39 13.52 11.15
CA VAL A 21 14.93 12.29 11.75
C VAL A 21 15.59 11.50 10.63
N VAL A 22 16.80 11.01 10.89
CA VAL A 22 17.55 10.17 9.97
C VAL A 22 17.84 8.85 10.65
N ASN A 23 17.31 7.78 10.07
CA ASN A 23 17.57 6.42 10.48
C ASN A 23 18.44 5.74 9.42
N MET A 24 19.35 4.87 9.87
CA MET A 24 20.22 4.09 8.98
C MET A 24 19.82 2.62 9.06
N GLY A 25 19.50 2.04 7.91
CA GLY A 25 19.29 0.59 7.75
C GLY A 25 20.56 -0.21 7.98
N GLU A 26 20.44 -1.53 7.94
CA GLU A 26 21.62 -2.38 8.05
C GLU A 26 22.49 -2.25 6.80
N PRO A 27 23.83 -2.18 6.95
CA PRO A 27 24.73 -2.13 5.81
C PRO A 27 24.57 -3.36 4.91
N ILE A 28 24.61 -3.14 3.59
CA ILE A 28 24.61 -4.23 2.60
C ILE A 28 26.06 -4.49 2.19
N GLU A 29 26.60 -5.64 2.57
CA GLU A 29 27.94 -6.06 2.14
C GLU A 29 27.92 -6.45 0.66
N LEU A 30 28.71 -5.75 -0.15
CA LEU A 30 28.74 -5.98 -1.60
C LEU A 30 29.55 -7.23 -1.98
N ASP A 31 30.66 -7.51 -1.30
CA ASP A 31 31.52 -8.65 -1.67
C ASP A 31 30.79 -10.01 -1.60
N PRO A 32 30.05 -10.33 -0.51
CA PRO A 32 29.28 -11.58 -0.45
C PRO A 32 28.16 -11.63 -1.49
N LEU A 33 27.54 -10.48 -1.77
CA LEU A 33 26.46 -10.38 -2.74
C LEU A 33 26.97 -10.61 -4.16
N ILE A 34 28.06 -9.95 -4.52
CA ILE A 34 28.77 -10.16 -5.79
C ILE A 34 29.19 -11.63 -5.93
N ALA A 35 29.78 -12.21 -4.88
CA ALA A 35 30.26 -13.59 -4.92
C ALA A 35 29.11 -14.58 -5.16
N THR A 36 27.92 -14.31 -4.63
CA THR A 36 26.72 -15.13 -4.84
C THR A 36 26.29 -15.14 -6.30
N HIS A 37 26.25 -13.98 -6.96
CA HIS A 37 25.83 -13.85 -8.36
C HIS A 37 26.92 -14.28 -9.36
N ALA A 38 28.19 -14.01 -9.04
CA ALA A 38 29.33 -14.36 -9.88
C ALA A 38 29.76 -15.85 -9.76
N GLY A 39 29.24 -16.58 -8.77
CA GLY A 39 29.64 -17.98 -8.50
C GLY A 39 30.99 -18.11 -7.77
N GLY A 40 31.43 -17.06 -7.09
CA GLY A 40 32.71 -16.99 -6.38
C GLY A 40 33.24 -15.55 -6.28
N PRO A 41 34.31 -15.32 -5.50
CA PRO A 41 34.91 -14.00 -5.39
C PRO A 41 35.42 -13.52 -6.75
N LEU A 42 35.28 -12.20 -7.01
CA LEU A 42 35.82 -11.61 -8.23
C LEU A 42 37.36 -11.74 -8.23
N PRO A 43 37.97 -12.19 -9.35
CA PRO A 43 39.43 -12.27 -9.46
C PRO A 43 40.11 -10.90 -9.60
N GLY A 44 39.33 -9.83 -9.83
CA GLY A 44 39.80 -8.45 -9.99
C GLY A 44 38.70 -7.51 -10.49
N PRO A 45 39.03 -6.24 -10.77
CA PRO A 45 38.08 -5.28 -11.33
C PRO A 45 37.59 -5.75 -12.72
N LEU A 46 36.29 -5.61 -12.97
CA LEU A 46 35.73 -5.78 -14.32
C LEU A 46 36.17 -4.61 -15.21
N ALA A 47 36.42 -4.87 -16.49
CA ALA A 47 36.62 -3.81 -17.47
C ALA A 47 35.31 -3.02 -17.64
N SER A 48 35.39 -1.71 -17.91
CA SER A 48 34.22 -0.81 -17.96
C SER A 48 33.14 -1.23 -18.95
N ASP A 49 33.53 -1.92 -20.02
CA ASP A 49 32.64 -2.30 -21.13
C ASP A 49 32.17 -3.76 -21.02
N ASP A 50 32.66 -4.50 -20.02
CA ASP A 50 32.35 -5.90 -19.84
C ASP A 50 31.21 -6.03 -18.83
N LYS A 51 30.02 -6.39 -19.32
CA LYS A 51 28.81 -6.57 -18.49
C LYS A 51 28.48 -8.06 -18.42
N PRO A 52 28.94 -8.78 -17.39
CA PRO A 52 28.68 -10.21 -17.25
C PRO A 52 27.18 -10.52 -17.22
N ALA A 53 26.81 -11.72 -17.66
CA ALA A 53 25.41 -12.15 -17.68
C ALA A 53 24.73 -12.08 -16.30
N TRP A 54 25.48 -12.29 -15.21
CA TRP A 54 25.00 -12.22 -13.83
C TRP A 54 24.83 -10.79 -13.30
N PHE A 55 25.38 -9.78 -13.96
CA PHE A 55 25.45 -8.41 -13.43
C PHE A 55 24.07 -7.77 -13.26
N ASN A 56 23.15 -7.99 -14.18
CA ASN A 56 21.78 -7.47 -14.04
C ASN A 56 21.07 -8.07 -12.83
N GLY A 57 21.23 -9.39 -12.60
CA GLY A 57 20.65 -10.06 -11.43
C GLY A 57 21.20 -9.52 -10.11
N LEU A 58 22.50 -9.21 -10.07
CA LEU A 58 23.12 -8.53 -8.92
C LEU A 58 22.52 -7.15 -8.69
N VAL A 59 22.36 -6.34 -9.74
CA VAL A 59 21.79 -4.99 -9.65
C VAL A 59 20.35 -5.04 -9.14
N ASP A 60 19.54 -5.97 -9.65
CA ASP A 60 18.14 -6.14 -9.23
C ASP A 60 18.05 -6.59 -7.75
N ASP A 61 18.87 -7.55 -7.32
CA ASP A 61 18.94 -8.02 -5.92
C ASP A 61 19.41 -6.88 -4.98
N LEU A 62 20.46 -6.17 -5.36
CA LEU A 62 20.96 -5.02 -4.59
C LEU A 62 19.90 -3.92 -4.47
N ALA A 63 19.23 -3.56 -5.57
CA ALA A 63 18.17 -2.55 -5.56
C ALA A 63 17.02 -2.97 -4.63
N ASN A 64 16.59 -4.24 -4.68
CA ASN A 64 15.56 -4.77 -3.78
C ASN A 64 16.00 -4.71 -2.31
N ARG A 65 17.22 -5.13 -1.99
CA ARG A 65 17.76 -5.08 -0.62
C ARG A 65 17.86 -3.65 -0.10
N ILE A 66 18.28 -2.70 -0.93
CA ILE A 66 18.32 -1.28 -0.55
C ILE A 66 16.91 -0.81 -0.13
N GLN A 67 15.89 -1.09 -0.93
CA GLN A 67 14.51 -0.70 -0.60
C GLN A 67 14.02 -1.38 0.68
N GLN A 68 14.29 -2.67 0.86
CA GLN A 68 13.97 -3.39 2.09
C GLN A 68 14.65 -2.77 3.32
N GLN A 69 15.95 -2.43 3.22
CA GLN A 69 16.69 -1.83 4.33
C GLN A 69 16.23 -0.40 4.65
N VAL A 70 15.83 0.37 3.65
CA VAL A 70 15.16 1.67 3.84
C VAL A 70 13.85 1.47 4.61
N ASN A 71 13.03 0.51 4.19
CA ASN A 71 11.75 0.22 4.84
C ASN A 71 11.90 -0.30 6.28
N CYS A 72 12.91 -1.12 6.54
CA CYS A 72 13.26 -1.63 7.88
C CYS A 72 13.82 -0.56 8.82
N ALA A 73 14.16 0.63 8.32
CA ALA A 73 14.67 1.75 9.09
C ALA A 73 13.72 2.95 9.09
N ALA A 74 12.46 2.80 8.66
CA ALA A 74 11.53 3.92 8.55
C ALA A 74 11.29 4.64 9.90
N HIS A 75 11.18 5.96 9.85
CA HIS A 75 10.70 6.77 10.98
C HIS A 75 9.25 7.19 10.72
N VAL A 76 8.36 6.81 11.63
CA VAL A 76 6.93 7.16 11.59
C VAL A 76 6.68 8.42 12.41
N ASN A 77 6.50 9.55 11.73
CA ASN A 77 6.16 10.81 12.38
C ASN A 77 4.63 11.03 12.45
N ALA A 78 4.22 12.09 13.18
CA ALA A 78 2.81 12.44 13.34
C ALA A 78 2.08 12.74 12.01
N VAL A 79 2.77 13.32 11.01
CA VAL A 79 2.19 13.58 9.69
C VAL A 79 1.86 12.28 8.98
N ASN A 80 2.74 11.28 9.06
CA ASN A 80 2.50 9.96 8.46
C ASN A 80 1.21 9.33 9.01
N LEU A 81 1.05 9.32 10.33
CA LEU A 81 -0.10 8.71 11.00
C LEU A 81 -1.42 9.46 10.71
N VAL A 82 -1.39 10.79 10.74
CA VAL A 82 -2.57 11.60 10.39
C VAL A 82 -2.93 11.41 8.91
N ALA A 83 -1.93 11.36 8.02
CA ALA A 83 -2.16 11.13 6.60
C ALA A 83 -2.79 9.76 6.32
N LEU A 84 -2.36 8.70 7.02
CA LEU A 84 -2.97 7.36 6.94
C LEU A 84 -4.47 7.40 7.29
N ALA A 85 -4.83 8.11 8.35
CA ALA A 85 -6.22 8.17 8.82
C ALA A 85 -7.09 9.02 7.88
N VAL A 86 -6.68 10.27 7.65
CA VAL A 86 -7.52 11.28 6.99
C VAL A 86 -7.68 10.98 5.50
N LEU A 87 -6.63 10.51 4.82
CA LEU A 87 -6.77 10.14 3.40
C LEU A 87 -7.63 8.89 3.21
N GLY A 88 -7.82 8.09 4.25
CA GLY A 88 -8.70 6.92 4.27
C GLY A 88 -10.17 7.24 4.56
N THR A 89 -10.55 8.51 4.74
CA THR A 89 -11.96 8.87 4.98
C THR A 89 -12.62 9.58 3.80
N PRO A 90 -13.96 9.47 3.67
CA PRO A 90 -14.72 10.29 2.74
C PRO A 90 -14.45 11.78 2.94
N LYS A 91 -14.29 12.52 1.84
CA LYS A 91 -13.96 13.96 1.81
C LYS A 91 -12.68 14.33 2.54
N HIS A 92 -11.82 13.35 2.83
CA HIS A 92 -10.61 13.52 3.62
C HIS A 92 -10.87 14.28 4.93
N ALA A 93 -11.95 13.88 5.62
CA ALA A 93 -12.43 14.48 6.85
C ALA A 93 -12.74 13.41 7.90
N ILE A 94 -12.37 13.65 9.16
CA ILE A 94 -12.53 12.71 10.27
C ILE A 94 -12.88 13.47 11.55
N SER A 95 -13.68 12.87 12.43
CA SER A 95 -13.93 13.46 13.75
C SER A 95 -12.64 13.45 14.59
N GLU A 96 -12.46 14.43 15.46
CA GLU A 96 -11.28 14.45 16.34
C GLU A 96 -11.16 13.20 17.24
N PRO A 97 -12.23 12.72 17.89
CA PRO A 97 -12.15 11.52 18.72
C PRO A 97 -11.75 10.28 17.92
N ASP A 98 -12.29 10.11 16.70
CA ASP A 98 -11.96 8.98 15.84
C ASP A 98 -10.50 9.02 15.37
N LEU A 99 -9.99 10.21 15.06
CA LEU A 99 -8.60 10.41 14.68
C LEU A 99 -7.67 10.08 15.85
N GLN A 100 -7.96 10.59 17.06
CA GLN A 100 -7.17 10.27 18.25
C GLN A 100 -7.13 8.77 18.51
N ARG A 101 -8.27 8.08 18.37
CA ARG A 101 -8.34 6.62 18.53
C ARG A 101 -7.53 5.88 17.48
N PHE A 102 -7.59 6.32 16.22
CA PHE A 102 -6.77 5.72 15.15
C PHE A 102 -5.27 5.89 15.43
N LEU A 103 -4.83 7.10 15.77
CA LEU A 103 -3.44 7.38 16.08
C LEU A 103 -2.94 6.51 17.25
N GLN A 104 -3.75 6.37 18.30
CA GLN A 104 -3.43 5.51 19.44
C GLN A 104 -3.25 4.04 19.01
N LEU A 105 -4.18 3.50 18.21
CA LEU A 105 -4.10 2.13 17.71
C LEU A 105 -2.90 1.93 16.77
N ALA A 106 -2.62 2.90 15.90
CA ALA A 106 -1.51 2.85 14.97
C ALA A 106 -0.15 2.89 15.69
N GLN A 107 0.00 3.75 16.70
CA GLN A 107 1.18 3.79 17.56
C GLN A 107 1.33 2.49 18.36
N ALA A 108 0.25 1.99 18.95
CA ALA A 108 0.27 0.72 19.67
C ALA A 108 0.70 -0.45 18.78
N LEU A 109 0.20 -0.52 17.54
CA LEU A 109 0.60 -1.56 16.59
C LEU A 109 2.11 -1.55 16.33
N LEU A 110 2.70 -0.36 16.12
CA LEU A 110 4.13 -0.21 15.84
C LEU A 110 5.01 -0.62 17.02
N VAL A 111 4.50 -0.50 18.26
CA VAL A 111 5.20 -0.88 19.49
C VAL A 111 5.02 -2.37 19.79
N ASP A 112 3.77 -2.86 19.74
CA ASP A 112 3.43 -4.22 20.16
C ASP A 112 3.85 -5.27 19.12
N LEU A 113 3.83 -4.91 17.83
CA LEU A 113 4.22 -5.78 16.71
C LEU A 113 5.28 -5.09 15.84
N PRO A 114 6.53 -4.97 16.31
CA PRO A 114 7.60 -4.30 15.57
C PRO A 114 7.79 -4.90 14.17
N TYR A 115 7.89 -4.00 13.19
CA TYR A 115 8.17 -4.37 11.80
C TYR A 115 9.61 -4.86 11.63
N ALA A 116 10.56 -4.09 12.16
CA ALA A 116 11.99 -4.37 12.22
C ALA A 116 12.63 -3.53 13.35
N ASP A 117 13.81 -3.92 13.81
CA ASP A 117 14.48 -3.34 15.00
C ASP A 117 14.81 -1.84 14.87
N ARG A 118 14.91 -1.32 13.64
CA ARG A 118 15.33 0.06 13.35
C ARG A 118 14.16 0.97 12.96
N VAL A 119 12.93 0.46 13.00
CA VAL A 119 11.74 1.29 12.82
C VAL A 119 11.50 2.09 14.11
N THR A 120 11.27 3.39 13.96
CA THR A 120 10.98 4.29 15.09
C THR A 120 9.66 5.00 14.87
N THR A 121 9.03 5.47 15.93
CA THR A 121 7.76 6.19 15.86
C THR A 121 7.79 7.45 16.73
N THR A 122 6.92 8.40 16.42
CA THR A 122 6.77 9.66 17.17
C THR A 122 6.37 9.39 18.63
N GLU A 123 7.03 10.08 19.55
CA GLU A 123 6.71 10.05 20.98
C GLU A 123 5.55 10.98 21.36
N LEU A 124 5.09 11.82 20.42
CA LEU A 124 3.92 12.68 20.63
C LEU A 124 2.68 11.82 20.91
N SER A 125 1.89 12.23 21.89
CA SER A 125 0.56 11.65 22.10
C SER A 125 -0.35 11.89 20.88
N PRO A 126 -1.47 11.15 20.74
CA PRO A 126 -2.44 11.39 19.69
C PRO A 126 -2.93 12.85 19.59
N ALA A 127 -3.23 13.49 20.72
CA ALA A 127 -3.68 14.88 20.75
C ALA A 127 -2.56 15.84 20.29
N GLU A 128 -1.34 15.67 20.82
CA GLU A 128 -0.19 16.49 20.41
C GLU A 128 0.17 16.29 18.94
N SER A 129 -0.01 15.08 18.41
CA SER A 129 0.18 14.77 16.99
C SER A 129 -0.79 15.55 16.11
N ILE A 130 -2.07 15.63 16.50
CA ILE A 130 -3.08 16.41 15.78
C ILE A 130 -2.73 17.90 15.82
N ASP A 131 -2.43 18.45 16.99
CA ASP A 131 -2.07 19.86 17.14
C ASP A 131 -0.78 20.23 16.39
N TYR A 132 0.19 19.30 16.36
CA TYR A 132 1.42 19.46 15.59
C TYR A 132 1.15 19.54 14.08
N VAL A 133 0.38 18.58 13.54
CA VAL A 133 0.05 18.53 12.10
C VAL A 133 -0.84 19.70 11.68
N GLN A 134 -1.79 20.11 12.53
CA GLN A 134 -2.59 21.32 12.32
C GLN A 134 -1.73 22.58 12.32
N GLY A 135 -0.76 22.69 13.24
CA GLY A 135 0.15 23.84 13.30
C GLY A 135 1.11 23.93 12.12
N MET A 136 1.31 22.83 11.37
CA MET A 136 2.04 22.83 10.10
C MET A 136 1.15 23.12 8.88
N ASP A 137 -0.13 23.41 9.10
CA ASP A 137 -1.10 23.75 8.07
C ASP A 137 -1.46 22.61 7.09
N TRP A 138 -1.17 21.35 7.41
CA TRP A 138 -1.56 20.20 6.58
C TRP A 138 -3.05 19.85 6.71
N ILE A 139 -3.61 20.08 7.90
CA ILE A 139 -5.03 19.87 8.20
C ILE A 139 -5.62 21.14 8.80
N ARG A 140 -6.95 21.27 8.74
CA ARG A 140 -7.71 22.32 9.43
C ARG A 140 -8.79 21.70 10.29
N ARG A 141 -9.02 22.30 11.47
CA ARG A 141 -10.15 22.00 12.35
C ARG A 141 -11.36 22.84 11.95
N VAL A 142 -12.48 22.18 11.76
CA VAL A 142 -13.80 22.78 11.56
C VAL A 142 -14.57 22.59 12.85
N ASN A 143 -14.77 23.68 13.59
CA ASN A 143 -15.49 23.64 14.85
C ASN A 143 -16.97 23.35 14.59
N HIS A 144 -17.53 22.39 15.33
CA HIS A 144 -18.94 22.03 15.18
C HIS A 144 -19.57 21.68 16.53
N PRO A 145 -20.83 22.09 16.81
CA PRO A 145 -21.47 21.88 18.12
C PRO A 145 -21.56 20.41 18.57
N LEU A 146 -21.47 19.46 17.63
CA LEU A 146 -21.53 18.02 17.91
C LEU A 146 -20.15 17.33 17.91
N GLY A 147 -19.07 18.11 17.88
CA GLY A 147 -17.70 17.59 17.84
C GLY A 147 -16.95 18.06 16.61
N ASP A 148 -15.69 18.43 16.81
CA ASP A 148 -14.87 19.03 15.77
C ASP A 148 -14.44 18.01 14.72
N VAL A 149 -14.32 18.50 13.49
CA VAL A 149 -13.92 17.70 12.32
C VAL A 149 -12.57 18.21 11.81
N LEU A 150 -11.63 17.30 11.63
CA LEU A 150 -10.33 17.56 11.03
C LEU A 150 -10.41 17.16 9.57
N GLN A 151 -9.98 18.04 8.68
CA GLN A 151 -9.94 17.76 7.25
C GLN A 151 -8.65 18.24 6.61
N THR A 152 -8.25 17.60 5.52
CA THR A 152 -7.12 18.07 4.72
C THR A 152 -7.38 19.46 4.17
N ARG A 153 -6.30 20.21 3.95
CA ARG A 153 -6.35 21.39 3.10
C ARG A 153 -6.25 20.99 1.63
N ASP A 154 -6.91 21.74 0.76
CA ASP A 154 -6.88 21.52 -0.68
C ASP A 154 -5.51 21.91 -1.28
N GLY A 155 -5.24 21.44 -2.50
CA GLY A 155 -4.02 21.78 -3.23
C GLY A 155 -2.80 20.95 -2.82
N GLU A 156 -1.64 21.59 -2.68
CA GLU A 156 -0.34 20.93 -2.43
C GLU A 156 -0.33 20.07 -1.17
N ALA A 157 -1.11 20.44 -0.14
CA ALA A 157 -1.19 19.70 1.11
C ALA A 157 -1.71 18.27 0.92
N SER A 158 -2.69 18.04 0.04
CA SER A 158 -3.24 16.71 -0.23
C SER A 158 -2.23 15.79 -0.93
N VAL A 159 -1.47 16.35 -1.88
CA VAL A 159 -0.41 15.62 -2.59
C VAL A 159 0.71 15.23 -1.63
N LEU A 160 1.14 16.16 -0.77
CA LEU A 160 2.20 15.90 0.21
C LEU A 160 1.75 14.92 1.30
N LEU A 161 0.50 14.98 1.77
CA LEU A 161 -0.03 13.96 2.67
C LEU A 161 -0.03 12.57 2.03
N SER A 162 -0.29 12.46 0.73
CA SER A 162 -0.21 11.18 0.01
C SER A 162 1.22 10.64 0.02
N TYR A 163 2.22 11.51 -0.19
CA TYR A 163 3.64 11.16 -0.02
C TYR A 163 3.95 10.68 1.41
N PHE A 164 3.56 11.44 2.44
CA PHE A 164 3.79 11.04 3.83
C PHE A 164 3.11 9.72 4.18
N ARG A 165 1.89 9.49 3.72
CA ARG A 165 1.20 8.21 3.90
C ARG A 165 2.03 7.07 3.28
N ASN A 166 2.47 7.26 2.03
CA ASN A 166 3.19 6.22 1.27
C ASN A 166 4.51 5.82 1.92
N ASN A 167 5.19 6.72 2.62
CA ASN A 167 6.45 6.44 3.33
C ASN A 167 6.32 5.41 4.48
N VAL A 168 5.10 5.07 4.90
CA VAL A 168 4.86 4.15 6.03
C VAL A 168 3.85 3.05 5.70
N LEU A 169 3.30 3.01 4.49
CA LEU A 169 2.25 2.05 4.11
C LEU A 169 2.67 0.59 4.36
N HIS A 170 3.94 0.27 4.10
CA HIS A 170 4.50 -1.07 4.29
C HIS A 170 4.42 -1.55 5.74
N LEU A 171 4.53 -0.64 6.71
CA LEU A 171 4.45 -0.96 8.14
C LEU A 171 3.04 -1.41 8.57
N PHE A 172 2.01 -0.98 7.83
CA PHE A 172 0.61 -1.31 8.12
C PHE A 172 0.06 -2.42 7.21
N ALA A 173 0.86 -2.99 6.31
CA ALA A 173 0.39 -3.93 5.29
C ALA A 173 -0.38 -5.13 5.88
N VAL A 174 0.10 -5.72 6.97
CA VAL A 174 -0.54 -6.91 7.58
C VAL A 174 -1.88 -6.57 8.23
N VAL A 175 -1.96 -5.48 9.01
CA VAL A 175 -3.22 -5.06 9.65
C VAL A 175 -4.24 -4.62 8.59
N SER A 176 -3.78 -3.97 7.53
CA SER A 176 -4.62 -3.54 6.41
C SER A 176 -5.13 -4.73 5.61
N TRP A 177 -4.32 -5.77 5.39
CA TRP A 177 -4.76 -7.02 4.78
C TRP A 177 -5.92 -7.67 5.56
N LEU A 178 -5.74 -7.83 6.88
CA LEU A 178 -6.77 -8.33 7.78
C LEU A 178 -8.03 -7.46 7.70
N ALA A 179 -7.86 -6.14 7.83
CA ALA A 179 -8.96 -5.20 7.78
C ALA A 179 -9.74 -5.26 6.47
N CYS A 180 -9.06 -5.35 5.31
CA CYS A 180 -9.69 -5.53 4.01
C CYS A 180 -10.53 -6.82 3.95
N CYS A 181 -10.03 -7.94 4.48
CA CYS A 181 -10.78 -9.20 4.55
C CYS A 181 -12.11 -9.07 5.31
N PHE A 182 -12.20 -8.19 6.31
CA PHE A 182 -13.41 -7.99 7.12
C PHE A 182 -14.28 -6.80 6.67
N LEU A 183 -13.92 -6.09 5.58
CA LEU A 183 -14.79 -5.06 5.00
C LEU A 183 -16.11 -5.63 4.47
N GLY A 184 -16.05 -6.79 3.80
CA GLY A 184 -17.20 -7.47 3.21
C GLY A 184 -17.65 -8.71 3.96
N ASN A 185 -16.80 -9.28 4.83
CA ASN A 185 -17.06 -10.57 5.48
C ASN A 185 -17.31 -10.39 6.97
N ARG A 186 -18.40 -11.00 7.46
CA ARG A 186 -18.73 -10.99 8.90
C ARG A 186 -17.90 -11.97 9.71
N ARG A 187 -17.48 -13.07 9.10
CA ARG A 187 -16.80 -14.20 9.74
C ARG A 187 -15.85 -14.86 8.74
N LEU A 188 -14.59 -15.07 9.12
CA LEU A 188 -13.59 -15.82 8.34
C LEU A 188 -12.76 -16.70 9.27
N SER A 189 -12.32 -17.87 8.80
CA SER A 189 -11.38 -18.69 9.56
C SER A 189 -9.98 -18.08 9.46
N ILE A 190 -9.22 -18.11 10.56
CA ILE A 190 -7.83 -17.59 10.55
C ILE A 190 -6.98 -18.30 9.50
N ASN A 191 -7.14 -19.62 9.36
CA ASN A 191 -6.42 -20.41 8.35
C ASN A 191 -6.77 -19.98 6.92
N GLY A 192 -8.03 -19.61 6.66
CA GLY A 192 -8.44 -19.06 5.37
C GLY A 192 -7.76 -17.72 5.10
N VAL A 193 -7.75 -16.80 6.07
CA VAL A 193 -7.09 -15.50 5.97
C VAL A 193 -5.59 -15.63 5.71
N VAL A 194 -4.91 -16.53 6.44
CA VAL A 194 -3.48 -16.80 6.23
C VAL A 194 -3.23 -17.39 4.84
N LYS A 195 -4.02 -18.39 4.41
CA LYS A 195 -3.86 -19.01 3.09
C LYS A 195 -4.00 -17.98 1.96
N MET A 196 -5.02 -17.15 2.00
CA MET A 196 -5.23 -16.09 1.01
C MET A 196 -4.13 -15.03 1.07
N GLY A 197 -3.72 -14.63 2.28
CA GLY A 197 -2.64 -13.66 2.46
C GLY A 197 -1.36 -14.14 1.81
N ARG A 198 -1.01 -15.41 2.00
CA ARG A 198 0.14 -16.07 1.35
C ARG A 198 0.07 -16.10 -0.17
N LEU A 199 -1.12 -16.23 -0.75
CA LEU A 199 -1.31 -16.19 -2.21
C LEU A 199 -1.08 -14.77 -2.77
N VAL A 200 -1.51 -13.74 -2.04
CA VAL A 200 -1.38 -12.34 -2.50
C VAL A 200 -0.04 -11.72 -2.10
N TYR A 201 0.64 -12.31 -1.12
CA TYR A 201 1.89 -11.78 -0.56
C TYR A 201 2.97 -11.48 -1.60
N PRO A 202 3.27 -12.31 -2.62
CA PRO A 202 4.31 -11.98 -3.59
C PRO A 202 4.09 -10.65 -4.31
N PHE A 203 2.84 -10.28 -4.57
CA PHE A 203 2.50 -9.00 -5.21
C PHE A 203 2.71 -7.83 -4.25
N LEU A 204 2.23 -7.95 -3.00
CA LEU A 204 2.45 -6.94 -1.96
C LEU A 204 3.94 -6.80 -1.64
N GLN A 205 4.67 -7.91 -1.59
CA GLN A 205 6.09 -7.95 -1.32
C GLN A 205 6.87 -7.17 -2.36
N ARG A 206 6.55 -7.36 -3.65
CA ARG A 206 7.24 -6.69 -4.75
C ARG A 206 6.84 -5.22 -4.89
N GLU A 207 5.61 -4.87 -4.55
CA GLU A 207 5.12 -3.48 -4.59
C GLU A 207 5.62 -2.65 -3.40
N LEU A 208 5.65 -3.23 -2.20
CA LEU A 208 5.96 -2.54 -0.94
C LEU A 208 7.35 -2.89 -0.38
N PHE A 209 8.14 -3.68 -1.10
CA PHE A 209 9.47 -4.15 -0.69
C PHE A 209 9.45 -4.76 0.72
N LEU A 210 8.53 -5.71 0.95
CA LEU A 210 8.38 -6.38 2.25
C LEU A 210 9.54 -7.39 2.47
N PRO A 211 10.17 -7.41 3.65
CA PRO A 211 11.40 -8.16 3.89
C PRO A 211 11.17 -9.63 4.26
N TRP A 212 9.92 -10.04 4.48
CA TRP A 212 9.61 -11.35 5.07
C TRP A 212 9.52 -12.45 4.03
N SER A 213 9.74 -13.70 4.45
CA SER A 213 9.34 -14.84 3.63
C SER A 213 7.82 -14.97 3.59
N ASN A 214 7.30 -15.78 2.66
CA ASN A 214 5.87 -16.09 2.58
C ASN A 214 5.36 -16.78 3.87
N GLU A 215 6.22 -17.59 4.50
CA GLU A 215 5.89 -18.26 5.75
C GLU A 215 5.77 -17.28 6.91
N ASP A 216 6.76 -16.40 7.06
CA ASP A 216 6.81 -15.34 8.07
C ASP A 216 5.64 -14.36 7.93
N PHE A 217 5.27 -14.01 6.70
CA PHE A 217 4.08 -13.18 6.47
C PHE A 217 2.81 -13.87 7.00
N GLY A 218 2.68 -15.17 6.78
CA GLY A 218 1.58 -15.96 7.33
C GLY A 218 1.55 -15.98 8.86
N GLU A 219 2.71 -15.98 9.51
CA GLU A 219 2.81 -15.90 10.97
C GLU A 219 2.46 -14.51 11.48
N ARG A 220 2.95 -13.45 10.82
CA ARG A 220 2.56 -12.07 11.14
C ARG A 220 1.06 -11.85 11.03
N ILE A 221 0.38 -12.44 10.04
CA ILE A 221 -1.09 -12.40 9.96
C ILE A 221 -1.74 -12.95 11.23
N ARG A 222 -1.22 -14.05 11.80
CA ARG A 222 -1.77 -14.62 13.03
C ARG A 222 -1.55 -13.69 14.23
N GLN A 223 -0.32 -13.22 14.40
CA GLN A 223 0.04 -12.29 15.48
C GLN A 223 -0.76 -10.99 15.41
N THR A 224 -0.92 -10.41 14.22
CA THR A 224 -1.75 -9.22 14.02
C THR A 224 -3.23 -9.51 14.26
N ALA A 225 -3.74 -10.69 13.90
CA ALA A 225 -5.11 -11.05 14.21
C ALA A 225 -5.35 -11.18 15.72
N ASP A 226 -4.40 -11.76 16.47
CA ASP A 226 -4.46 -11.83 17.93
C ASP A 226 -4.43 -10.43 18.55
N TRP A 227 -3.52 -9.58 18.10
CA TRP A 227 -3.46 -8.17 18.51
C TRP A 227 -4.78 -7.43 18.22
N MET A 228 -5.38 -7.63 17.04
CA MET A 228 -6.67 -7.01 16.72
C MET A 228 -7.80 -7.51 17.61
N VAL A 229 -7.75 -8.75 18.08
CA VAL A 229 -8.72 -9.28 19.04
C VAL A 229 -8.50 -8.67 20.43
N GLU A 230 -7.25 -8.57 20.88
CA GLU A 230 -6.89 -7.92 22.14
C GLU A 230 -7.30 -6.44 22.16
N ARG A 231 -7.18 -5.74 21.03
CA ARG A 231 -7.61 -4.35 20.85
C ARG A 231 -9.10 -4.19 20.51
N GLU A 232 -9.89 -5.26 20.59
CA GLU A 232 -11.34 -5.30 20.32
C GLU A 232 -11.74 -4.82 18.91
N LEU A 233 -10.81 -4.85 17.95
CA LEU A 233 -11.06 -4.56 16.54
C LEU A 233 -11.66 -5.76 15.81
N LEU A 234 -11.42 -6.96 16.32
CA LEU A 234 -12.03 -8.22 15.92
C LEU A 234 -12.43 -9.00 17.18
N SER A 235 -13.21 -10.06 17.02
CA SER A 235 -13.49 -11.03 18.09
C SER A 235 -13.35 -12.46 17.60
N ARG A 236 -13.18 -13.41 18.51
CA ARG A 236 -13.16 -14.84 18.18
C ARG A 236 -14.53 -15.47 18.39
N SER A 237 -14.90 -16.42 17.55
CA SER A 237 -16.05 -17.29 17.80
C SER A 237 -15.81 -18.16 19.04
N SER A 238 -16.88 -18.73 19.60
CA SER A 238 -16.80 -19.58 20.80
C SER A 238 -15.91 -20.82 20.63
N ASP A 239 -15.79 -21.34 19.41
CA ASP A 239 -14.89 -22.44 19.05
C ASP A 239 -13.44 -21.99 18.78
N GLY A 240 -13.16 -20.68 18.80
CA GLY A 240 -11.85 -20.08 18.53
C GLY A 240 -11.38 -20.15 17.07
N VAL A 241 -12.12 -20.84 16.19
CA VAL A 241 -11.71 -21.14 14.80
C VAL A 241 -11.86 -19.92 13.89
N PHE A 242 -12.83 -19.07 14.17
CA PHE A 242 -13.16 -17.94 13.32
C PHE A 242 -12.93 -16.61 14.01
N LEU A 243 -12.52 -15.66 13.19
CA LEU A 243 -12.51 -14.24 13.50
C LEU A 243 -13.82 -13.63 13.02
N LEU A 244 -14.36 -12.73 13.83
CA LEU A 244 -15.63 -12.06 13.65
C LEU A 244 -15.40 -10.56 13.55
N ARG A 245 -16.00 -9.96 12.53
CA ARG A 245 -16.04 -8.51 12.37
C ARG A 245 -16.89 -7.87 13.48
N PRO A 246 -16.54 -6.69 13.98
CA PRO A 246 -17.40 -5.92 14.88
C PRO A 246 -18.72 -5.51 14.20
N LYS A 247 -19.72 -5.15 15.01
CA LYS A 247 -21.05 -4.74 14.52
C LYS A 247 -20.94 -3.58 13.53
N GLU A 248 -21.80 -3.60 12.51
CA GLU A 248 -21.92 -2.49 11.56
C GLU A 248 -22.24 -1.18 12.32
N GLY A 249 -21.58 -0.09 11.93
CA GLY A 249 -21.73 1.22 12.58
C GLY A 249 -20.99 1.40 13.91
N SER A 250 -20.31 0.38 14.45
CA SER A 250 -19.49 0.54 15.66
C SER A 250 -18.19 1.29 15.42
N ASP A 251 -17.64 1.90 16.47
CA ASP A 251 -16.33 2.58 16.47
C ASP A 251 -15.22 1.62 16.02
N ALA A 252 -15.17 0.40 16.58
CA ALA A 252 -14.21 -0.62 16.15
C ALA A 252 -14.32 -0.92 14.65
N GLY A 253 -15.55 -0.99 14.13
CA GLY A 253 -15.80 -1.14 12.70
C GLY A 253 -15.35 0.07 11.88
N PHE A 254 -15.39 1.28 12.41
CA PHE A 254 -14.85 2.48 11.76
C PHE A 254 -13.31 2.44 11.71
N GLN A 255 -12.67 2.14 12.84
CA GLN A 255 -11.21 2.01 12.94
C GLN A 255 -10.67 0.90 12.01
N LEU A 256 -11.38 -0.23 11.93
CA LEU A 256 -11.09 -1.29 10.96
C LEU A 256 -11.13 -0.78 9.52
N ARG A 257 -12.12 0.05 9.17
CA ARG A 257 -12.18 0.65 7.82
C ARG A 257 -10.99 1.56 7.56
N LEU A 258 -10.55 2.36 8.54
CA LEU A 258 -9.37 3.22 8.37
C LEU A 258 -8.12 2.40 8.04
N PHE A 259 -7.84 1.32 8.78
CA PHE A 259 -6.71 0.43 8.47
C PHE A 259 -6.83 -0.20 7.08
N ALA A 260 -8.04 -0.60 6.67
CA ALA A 260 -8.23 -1.21 5.35
C ALA A 260 -7.87 -0.27 4.19
N HIS A 261 -8.05 1.04 4.34
CA HIS A 261 -7.81 1.99 3.26
C HIS A 261 -6.35 2.03 2.80
N SER A 262 -5.38 1.64 3.64
CA SER A 262 -3.96 1.60 3.27
C SER A 262 -3.65 0.59 2.14
N LEU A 263 -4.42 -0.49 2.00
CA LEU A 263 -4.24 -1.47 0.91
C LEU A 263 -5.43 -1.57 -0.05
N LEU A 264 -6.53 -0.88 0.24
CA LEU A 264 -7.75 -0.99 -0.57
C LEU A 264 -7.51 -0.64 -2.04
N GLN A 265 -6.76 0.45 -2.31
CA GLN A 265 -6.42 0.86 -3.67
C GLN A 265 -5.48 -0.14 -4.37
N THR A 266 -4.54 -0.74 -3.65
CA THR A 266 -3.69 -1.81 -4.18
C THR A 266 -4.54 -2.99 -4.65
N PHE A 267 -5.50 -3.46 -3.82
CA PHE A 267 -6.37 -4.55 -4.22
C PHE A 267 -7.36 -4.19 -5.32
N GLN A 268 -7.82 -2.94 -5.38
CA GLN A 268 -8.58 -2.44 -6.53
C GLN A 268 -7.77 -2.53 -7.82
N ARG A 269 -6.50 -2.10 -7.82
CA ARG A 269 -5.61 -2.21 -8.99
C ARG A 269 -5.45 -3.67 -9.43
N TYR A 270 -5.18 -4.57 -8.49
CA TYR A 270 -5.07 -6.00 -8.81
C TYR A 270 -6.35 -6.55 -9.44
N PHE A 271 -7.51 -6.19 -8.88
CA PHE A 271 -8.79 -6.61 -9.42
C PHE A 271 -9.09 -5.98 -10.79
N ILE A 272 -8.73 -4.72 -11.03
CA ILE A 272 -8.82 -4.09 -12.36
C ILE A 272 -8.00 -4.91 -13.36
N THR A 273 -6.74 -5.23 -13.04
CA THR A 273 -5.88 -6.00 -13.97
C THR A 273 -6.45 -7.37 -14.27
N VAL A 274 -6.86 -8.13 -13.26
CA VAL A 274 -7.48 -9.44 -13.46
C VAL A 274 -8.76 -9.31 -14.28
N SER A 275 -9.65 -8.35 -13.95
CA SER A 275 -10.93 -8.17 -14.63
C SER A 275 -10.77 -7.78 -16.10
N VAL A 276 -9.86 -6.86 -16.41
CA VAL A 276 -9.56 -6.45 -17.79
C VAL A 276 -8.99 -7.63 -18.57
N LEU A 277 -8.05 -8.38 -18.00
CA LEU A 277 -7.46 -9.54 -18.65
C LEU A 277 -8.50 -10.64 -18.90
N THR A 278 -9.29 -11.04 -17.89
CA THR A 278 -10.27 -12.11 -18.02
C THR A 278 -11.42 -11.76 -18.97
N ARG A 279 -11.87 -10.50 -19.00
CA ARG A 279 -12.95 -10.07 -19.91
C ARG A 279 -12.53 -10.03 -21.37
N ASN A 280 -11.25 -9.79 -21.66
CA ASN A 280 -10.74 -9.79 -23.03
C ASN A 280 -10.37 -11.20 -23.51
N GLY A 281 -10.27 -12.18 -22.61
CA GLY A 281 -9.94 -13.57 -22.93
C GLY A 281 -8.44 -13.84 -23.02
N SER A 282 -8.09 -15.11 -22.85
CA SER A 282 -6.72 -15.63 -22.93
C SER A 282 -6.17 -15.49 -24.35
N GLY A 283 -4.93 -15.03 -24.50
CA GLY A 283 -4.28 -14.83 -25.80
C GLY A 283 -4.71 -13.55 -26.54
N SER A 284 -5.49 -12.66 -25.92
CA SER A 284 -5.99 -11.45 -26.60
C SER A 284 -5.10 -10.21 -26.44
N LEU A 285 -4.51 -10.02 -25.26
CA LEU A 285 -3.80 -8.79 -24.88
C LEU A 285 -2.31 -9.05 -24.65
N SER A 286 -1.44 -8.19 -25.18
CA SER A 286 -0.04 -8.15 -24.71
C SER A 286 0.05 -7.52 -23.32
N ALA A 287 1.19 -7.66 -22.63
CA ALA A 287 1.43 -7.01 -21.35
C ALA A 287 1.30 -5.48 -21.42
N SER A 288 1.77 -4.85 -22.49
CA SER A 288 1.67 -3.40 -22.69
C SER A 288 0.23 -2.95 -22.95
N GLN A 289 -0.54 -3.70 -23.74
CA GLN A 289 -1.96 -3.42 -23.97
C GLN A 289 -2.77 -3.56 -22.68
N LEU A 290 -2.49 -4.60 -21.89
CA LEU A 290 -3.13 -4.78 -20.59
C LEU A 290 -2.81 -3.62 -19.64
N GLU A 291 -1.54 -3.23 -19.51
CA GLU A 291 -1.12 -2.06 -18.71
C GLU A 291 -1.91 -0.80 -19.10
N GLN A 292 -1.98 -0.52 -20.41
CA GLN A 292 -2.67 0.67 -20.93
C GLN A 292 -4.18 0.64 -20.62
N LEU A 293 -4.85 -0.50 -20.81
CA LEU A 293 -6.28 -0.64 -20.50
C LEU A 293 -6.54 -0.53 -19.00
N CYS A 294 -5.68 -1.08 -18.15
CA CYS A 294 -5.79 -0.95 -16.70
C CYS A 294 -5.66 0.52 -16.27
N HIS A 295 -4.67 1.22 -16.80
CA HIS A 295 -4.45 2.64 -16.56
C HIS A 295 -5.66 3.49 -16.96
N LEU A 296 -6.21 3.28 -18.17
CA LEU A 296 -7.40 4.01 -18.62
C LEU A 296 -8.65 3.68 -17.77
N THR A 297 -8.80 2.42 -17.35
CA THR A 297 -9.90 1.99 -16.47
C THR A 297 -9.80 2.69 -15.11
N ALA A 298 -8.61 2.72 -14.52
CA ALA A 298 -8.35 3.39 -13.25
C ALA A 298 -8.54 4.91 -13.34
N GLN A 299 -8.10 5.55 -14.44
CA GLN A 299 -8.36 6.98 -14.67
C GLN A 299 -9.86 7.27 -14.76
N ARG A 300 -10.62 6.46 -15.52
CA ARG A 300 -12.07 6.63 -15.62
C ARG A 300 -12.76 6.44 -14.27
N MET A 301 -12.30 5.48 -13.46
CA MET A 301 -12.78 5.31 -12.09
C MET A 301 -12.48 6.52 -11.21
N ALA A 302 -11.27 7.08 -11.28
CA ALA A 302 -10.89 8.26 -10.52
C ALA A 302 -11.70 9.51 -10.91
N LEU A 303 -12.20 9.60 -12.16
CA LEU A 303 -13.12 10.66 -12.57
C LEU A 303 -14.55 10.47 -12.04
N LEU A 304 -14.95 9.23 -11.77
CA LEU A 304 -16.30 8.88 -11.31
C LEU A 304 -16.41 8.74 -9.79
N GLN A 305 -15.28 8.53 -9.10
CA GLN A 305 -15.19 8.40 -7.65
C GLN A 305 -14.44 9.61 -7.08
N GLU A 306 -14.97 10.23 -6.03
CA GLU A 306 -14.45 11.50 -5.49
C GLU A 306 -13.00 11.43 -4.94
N LEU A 307 -12.45 10.22 -4.69
CA LEU A 307 -11.22 10.06 -3.91
C LEU A 307 -10.32 8.98 -4.51
N SER A 308 -9.36 9.39 -5.34
CA SER A 308 -8.27 8.53 -5.79
C SER A 308 -6.98 9.35 -5.75
N GLY A 309 -5.99 8.88 -4.99
CA GLY A 309 -4.67 9.50 -5.01
C GLY A 309 -3.98 9.25 -6.35
N PRO A 310 -2.92 10.02 -6.68
CA PRO A 310 -2.22 9.91 -7.96
C PRO A 310 -1.68 8.49 -8.23
N GLU A 311 -1.35 7.74 -7.18
CA GLU A 311 -0.89 6.35 -7.26
C GLU A 311 -1.94 5.36 -7.80
N PHE A 312 -3.23 5.70 -7.75
CA PHE A 312 -4.28 4.75 -8.13
C PHE A 312 -4.21 4.35 -9.62
N PHE A 313 -3.78 5.28 -10.47
CA PHE A 313 -3.66 5.08 -11.92
C PHE A 313 -2.20 5.08 -12.39
N ASP A 314 -1.23 4.85 -11.50
CA ASP A 314 0.18 4.75 -11.87
C ASP A 314 0.44 3.54 -12.78
N ARG A 315 1.09 3.77 -13.92
CA ARG A 315 1.39 2.72 -14.91
C ARG A 315 2.43 1.72 -14.42
N GLY A 316 3.42 2.18 -13.65
CA GLY A 316 4.46 1.34 -13.09
C GLY A 316 3.89 0.29 -12.15
N LEU A 317 2.90 0.64 -11.32
CA LEU A 317 2.25 -0.32 -10.42
C LEU A 317 1.52 -1.43 -11.17
N PHE A 318 0.80 -1.10 -12.25
CA PHE A 318 0.18 -2.12 -13.11
C PHE A 318 1.24 -3.00 -13.79
N ARG A 319 2.31 -2.41 -14.31
CA ARG A 319 3.41 -3.13 -14.93
C ARG A 319 4.06 -4.12 -13.96
N THR A 320 4.38 -3.68 -12.75
CA THR A 320 4.97 -4.52 -11.70
C THR A 320 4.06 -5.70 -11.36
N PHE A 321 2.75 -5.46 -11.23
CA PHE A 321 1.79 -6.54 -10.98
C PHE A 321 1.73 -7.55 -12.13
N ILE A 322 1.63 -7.09 -13.39
CA ILE A 322 1.63 -7.95 -14.59
C ILE A 322 2.93 -8.75 -14.70
N GLN A 323 4.07 -8.13 -14.42
CA GLN A 323 5.36 -8.81 -14.43
C GLN A 323 5.43 -9.89 -13.33
N THR A 324 4.91 -9.60 -12.14
CA THR A 324 4.82 -10.57 -11.04
C THR A 324 3.93 -11.76 -11.41
N LEU A 325 2.79 -11.52 -12.08
CA LEU A 325 1.93 -12.60 -12.59
C LEU A 325 2.69 -13.53 -13.56
N ARG A 326 3.56 -12.98 -14.41
CA ARG A 326 4.39 -13.76 -15.34
C ARG A 326 5.44 -14.60 -14.63
N GLU A 327 6.15 -14.00 -13.67
CA GLU A 327 7.21 -14.67 -12.91
C GLU A 327 6.67 -15.82 -12.07
N LEU A 328 5.45 -15.67 -11.54
CA LEU A 328 4.75 -16.73 -10.81
C LEU A 328 4.09 -17.78 -11.71
N GLY A 329 4.16 -17.61 -13.04
CA GLY A 329 3.53 -18.53 -14.01
C GLY A 329 2.00 -18.47 -14.05
N VAL A 330 1.39 -17.45 -13.43
CA VAL A 330 -0.07 -17.25 -13.45
C VAL A 330 -0.56 -16.85 -14.85
N VAL A 331 0.28 -16.09 -15.57
CA VAL A 331 0.09 -15.75 -16.97
C VAL A 331 1.37 -16.03 -17.75
N TRP A 332 1.27 -16.39 -19.02
CA TRP A 332 2.44 -16.68 -19.87
C TRP A 332 2.22 -16.15 -21.29
N PRO A 333 3.27 -15.76 -22.02
CA PRO A 333 3.14 -15.31 -23.40
C PRO A 333 2.87 -16.49 -24.35
N ASP A 334 2.04 -16.25 -25.35
CA ASP A 334 1.90 -17.09 -26.55
C ASP A 334 2.94 -16.72 -27.63
N PRO A 335 2.96 -17.38 -28.81
CA PRO A 335 3.89 -17.04 -29.88
C PRO A 335 3.81 -15.59 -30.39
N ASP A 336 2.67 -14.92 -30.23
CA ASP A 336 2.43 -13.53 -30.63
C ASP A 336 2.64 -12.53 -29.47
N ASN A 337 3.27 -12.98 -28.37
CA ASN A 337 3.47 -12.22 -27.13
C ASN A 337 2.17 -11.73 -26.46
N LYS A 338 1.05 -12.44 -26.69
CA LYS A 338 -0.20 -12.23 -25.97
C LYS A 338 -0.23 -13.05 -24.69
N LEU A 339 -0.84 -12.50 -23.65
CA LEU A 339 -0.93 -13.13 -22.35
C LEU A 339 -2.01 -14.21 -22.35
N CYS A 340 -1.59 -15.45 -22.21
CA CYS A 340 -2.44 -16.59 -21.88
C CYS A 340 -2.53 -16.80 -20.38
N PHE A 341 -3.66 -17.36 -19.95
CA PHE A 341 -3.92 -17.74 -18.56
C PHE A 341 -4.85 -18.95 -18.51
N GLY A 342 -4.85 -19.67 -17.39
CA GLY A 342 -5.69 -20.83 -17.13
C GLY A 342 -6.91 -20.53 -16.25
N ALA A 343 -7.72 -21.57 -16.00
CA ALA A 343 -8.93 -21.49 -15.18
C ALA A 343 -8.68 -21.01 -13.73
N GLU A 344 -7.46 -21.16 -13.22
CA GLU A 344 -7.09 -20.65 -11.89
C GLU A 344 -7.23 -19.13 -11.78
N LEU A 345 -6.91 -18.39 -12.85
CA LEU A 345 -7.07 -16.93 -12.88
C LEU A 345 -8.54 -16.52 -13.04
N GLU A 346 -9.32 -17.31 -13.78
CA GLU A 346 -10.78 -17.11 -13.89
C GLU A 346 -11.45 -17.26 -12.52
N GLY A 347 -11.00 -18.23 -11.70
CA GLY A 347 -11.42 -18.40 -10.31
C GLY A 347 -10.84 -17.37 -9.33
N ALA A 348 -9.70 -16.73 -9.66
CA ALA A 348 -9.10 -15.69 -8.82
C ALA A 348 -9.98 -14.44 -8.71
N ALA A 349 -10.75 -14.12 -9.76
CA ALA A 349 -11.77 -13.07 -9.72
C ALA A 349 -12.87 -13.34 -8.67
N ASP A 350 -13.19 -14.61 -8.42
CA ASP A 350 -14.12 -15.03 -7.37
C ASP A 350 -13.50 -14.97 -5.96
N SER A 351 -12.17 -15.14 -5.85
CA SER A 351 -11.47 -14.96 -4.58
C SER A 351 -11.35 -13.49 -4.18
N ALA A 352 -11.30 -12.57 -5.15
CA ALA A 352 -11.32 -11.12 -4.90
C ALA A 352 -12.60 -10.63 -4.19
N ARG A 353 -13.68 -11.44 -4.19
CA ARG A 353 -14.92 -11.19 -3.43
C ARG A 353 -14.69 -11.04 -1.93
N ILE A 354 -13.60 -11.61 -1.42
CA ILE A 354 -13.27 -11.63 -0.01
C ILE A 354 -12.67 -10.28 0.43
N VAL A 355 -11.97 -9.61 -0.46
CA VAL A 355 -11.25 -8.35 -0.14
C VAL A 355 -12.05 -7.14 -0.62
N LEU A 356 -12.72 -7.24 -1.77
CA LEU A 356 -13.46 -6.15 -2.37
C LEU A 356 -14.98 -6.34 -2.25
N GLY A 357 -15.64 -5.32 -1.69
CA GLY A 357 -17.10 -5.26 -1.56
C GLY A 357 -17.82 -5.37 -2.92
N ARG A 358 -19.08 -5.80 -2.88
CA ARG A 358 -19.89 -6.06 -4.09
C ARG A 358 -20.01 -4.83 -4.99
N GLU A 359 -20.33 -3.67 -4.42
CA GLU A 359 -20.51 -2.42 -5.17
C GLU A 359 -19.23 -2.01 -5.91
N MET A 360 -18.09 -2.09 -5.23
CA MET A 360 -16.78 -1.78 -5.81
C MET A 360 -16.43 -2.73 -6.96
N ARG A 361 -16.67 -4.04 -6.78
CA ARG A 361 -16.46 -5.02 -7.86
C ARG A 361 -17.40 -4.77 -9.04
N GLN A 362 -18.67 -4.47 -8.80
CA GLN A 362 -19.62 -4.14 -9.86
C GLN A 362 -19.22 -2.86 -10.61
N GLY A 363 -18.78 -1.82 -9.90
CA GLY A 363 -18.27 -0.59 -10.51
C GLY A 363 -17.06 -0.85 -11.40
N ILE A 364 -16.08 -1.63 -10.95
CA ILE A 364 -14.92 -2.02 -11.75
C ILE A 364 -15.36 -2.84 -12.98
N MET A 365 -16.26 -3.82 -12.79
CA MET A 365 -16.75 -4.65 -13.89
C MET A 365 -17.58 -3.88 -14.91
N GLN A 366 -18.29 -2.81 -14.53
CA GLN A 366 -18.99 -1.94 -15.49
C GLN A 366 -18.03 -1.07 -16.30
N LEU A 367 -16.88 -0.71 -15.72
CA LEU A 367 -15.93 0.22 -16.33
C LEU A 367 -14.81 -0.47 -17.11
N ALA A 368 -14.51 -1.72 -16.79
CA ALA A 368 -13.54 -2.51 -17.54
C ALA A 368 -13.99 -2.60 -19.02
N PRO A 369 -13.09 -2.40 -19.98
CA PRO A 369 -13.44 -2.47 -21.40
C PRO A 369 -13.47 -3.92 -21.91
N GLU A 370 -14.46 -4.23 -22.76
CA GLU A 370 -14.44 -5.36 -23.68
C GLU A 370 -13.85 -4.87 -25.02
N ALA A 371 -12.64 -5.33 -25.36
CA ALA A 371 -11.89 -5.12 -26.61
C ALA A 371 -11.21 -3.75 -26.89
N LEU A 372 -10.22 -3.84 -27.80
CA LEU A 372 -9.30 -2.82 -28.34
C LEU A 372 -9.94 -1.51 -28.87
N ALA A 373 -11.27 -1.41 -28.95
CA ALA A 373 -11.96 -0.24 -29.49
C ALA A 373 -11.73 1.05 -28.67
N ALA A 374 -11.25 0.91 -27.43
CA ALA A 374 -10.90 2.03 -26.54
C ALA A 374 -9.43 2.48 -26.64
N LEU A 375 -8.57 1.77 -27.37
CA LEU A 375 -7.17 2.19 -27.55
C LEU A 375 -7.08 3.10 -28.78
N PRO A 376 -6.52 4.32 -28.66
CA PRO A 376 -6.18 5.09 -29.84
C PRO A 376 -5.21 4.27 -30.71
N PRO A 377 -5.28 4.37 -32.05
CA PRO A 377 -4.34 3.69 -32.93
C PRO A 377 -2.91 4.04 -32.51
N ALA A 378 -2.02 3.05 -32.50
CA ALA A 378 -0.61 3.28 -32.19
C ALA A 378 -0.10 4.37 -33.13
N SER A 379 0.42 5.46 -32.56
CA SER A 379 1.14 6.47 -33.33
C SER A 379 2.38 5.81 -33.91
N GLU A 380 2.43 5.71 -35.25
CA GLU A 380 3.60 5.29 -36.03
C GLU A 380 4.85 6.14 -35.74
#